data_AF-A0A8B6F4H6-F1
#
_entry.id   AF-A0A8B6F4H6-F1
#
_cell.length_a   1.000
_cell.length_b   1.000
_cell.length_c   1.000
_cell.angle_alpha   90.00
_cell.angle_beta   90.00
_cell.angle_gamma   90.00
#
_symmetry.space_group_name_H-M   'P 1'
#
loop_
_entity.id
_entity.type
_entity.pdbx_description
1 polymer ?
#
loop_
_entity_poly.entity_id
_entity_poly.type
_entity_poly.pdbx_seq_one_letter_code
_entity_poly.pdbx_strand_id
1 'polypeptide(L)' 'MSIIYLSDYFSVYWRKKKQREYSPEKLEEAVQAVLEGRLSQNKAAHQYGVPQSTISTRISKMGASKLLLPPLFRK' A
#
# COMPACT_ATOMS: atom_id res chain seq x y z
N MET A 1 -8.09 -33.58 -30.71
CA MET A 1 -7.03 -33.10 -29.79
C MET A 1 -6.74 -31.64 -30.11
N SER A 2 -6.88 -30.77 -29.10
CA SER A 2 -6.62 -29.32 -29.13
C SER A 2 -7.66 -28.44 -29.83
N ILE A 3 -8.33 -27.58 -29.03
CA ILE A 3 -8.80 -26.19 -29.29
C ILE A 3 -9.68 -25.69 -28.12
N ILE A 4 -10.14 -26.57 -27.21
CA ILE A 4 -11.03 -26.18 -26.08
C ILE A 4 -10.34 -25.60 -24.82
N TYR A 5 -9.05 -25.26 -24.84
CA TYR A 5 -8.31 -24.87 -23.61
C TYR A 5 -7.96 -23.38 -23.46
N LEU A 6 -8.33 -22.49 -24.39
CA LEU A 6 -7.88 -21.09 -24.33
C LEU A 6 -8.94 -20.07 -23.96
N SER A 7 -10.24 -20.36 -24.13
CA SER A 7 -11.32 -19.41 -23.83
C SER A 7 -11.58 -19.25 -22.33
N ASP A 8 -11.50 -20.33 -21.55
CA ASP A 8 -11.71 -20.28 -20.09
C ASP A 8 -10.51 -19.67 -19.33
N TYR A 9 -9.32 -19.67 -19.93
CA TYR A 9 -8.12 -19.10 -19.30
C TYR A 9 -8.13 -17.56 -19.26
N PHE A 10 -8.84 -16.91 -20.18
CA PHE A 10 -8.78 -15.46 -20.32
C PHE A 10 -9.59 -14.73 -19.25
N SER A 11 -10.66 -15.33 -18.73
CA SER A 11 -11.56 -14.70 -17.74
C SER A 11 -10.90 -14.56 -16.35
N VAL A 12 -10.03 -15.48 -15.98
CA VAL A 12 -9.39 -15.53 -14.65
C VAL A 12 -8.33 -14.43 -14.46
N TYR A 13 -7.87 -13.78 -15.53
CA TYR A 13 -6.73 -12.87 -15.48
C TYR A 13 -7.06 -11.38 -15.35
N TRP A 14 -8.32 -10.95 -15.48
CA TRP A 14 -8.67 -9.53 -15.47
C TRP A 14 -9.12 -9.02 -14.09
N ARG A 15 -8.22 -9.07 -13.10
CA ARG A 15 -8.42 -8.36 -11.83
C ARG A 15 -8.22 -6.84 -12.05
N LYS A 16 -9.30 -6.12 -12.33
CA LYS A 16 -9.31 -4.64 -12.41
C LYS A 16 -8.74 -4.03 -11.13
N LYS A 17 -7.69 -3.22 -11.25
CA LYS A 17 -7.06 -2.50 -10.15
C LYS A 17 -7.98 -1.35 -9.71
N LYS A 18 -8.47 -1.38 -8.46
CA LYS A 18 -9.28 -0.28 -7.89
C LYS A 18 -8.44 1.01 -7.90
N GLN A 19 -8.99 2.08 -8.46
CA GLN A 19 -8.36 3.40 -8.45
C GLN A 19 -8.24 3.89 -7.00
N ARG A 20 -7.14 4.59 -6.70
CA ARG A 20 -6.86 5.11 -5.35
C ARG A 20 -7.81 6.28 -5.08
N GLU A 21 -8.60 6.18 -4.03
CA GLU A 21 -9.50 7.26 -3.57
C GLU A 21 -8.74 8.39 -2.85
N TYR A 22 -7.43 8.24 -2.64
CA TYR A 22 -6.60 9.20 -1.89
C TYR A 22 -5.62 9.96 -2.80
N SER A 23 -5.45 11.26 -2.51
CA SER A 23 -4.44 12.10 -3.16
C SER A 23 -3.03 11.64 -2.79
N PRO A 24 -2.06 11.69 -3.72
CA PRO A 24 -0.65 11.38 -3.42
C PRO A 24 -0.07 12.27 -2.31
N GLU A 25 -0.48 13.54 -2.24
CA GLU A 25 -0.01 14.49 -1.21
C GLU A 25 -0.39 14.03 0.20
N LYS A 26 -1.65 13.61 0.38
CA LYS A 26 -2.14 13.08 1.68
C LYS A 26 -1.40 11.80 2.09
N LEU A 27 -0.99 10.97 1.13
CA LEU A 27 -0.17 9.80 1.43
C LEU A 27 1.21 10.20 1.94
N GLU A 28 1.85 11.21 1.37
CA GLU A 28 3.18 11.65 1.81
C GLU A 28 3.13 12.33 3.16
N GLU A 29 2.13 13.19 3.40
CA GLU A 29 1.92 13.83 4.69
C GLU A 29 1.64 12.80 5.79
N ALA A 30 0.78 11.80 5.51
CA ALA A 30 0.49 10.72 6.44
C ALA A 30 1.74 9.91 6.80
N VAL A 31 2.60 9.63 5.82
CA VAL A 31 3.82 8.88 6.06
C VAL A 31 4.83 9.71 6.84
N GLN A 32 4.98 11.00 6.51
CA GLN A 32 5.88 11.90 7.23
C GLN A 32 5.46 12.02 8.71
N ALA A 33 4.18 12.19 9.00
CA ALA A 33 3.67 12.27 10.37
C ALA A 33 3.93 10.97 11.17
N VAL A 34 3.90 9.81 10.51
CA VAL A 34 4.25 8.52 11.13
C VAL A 34 5.76 8.38 11.36
N LEU A 35 6.59 8.81 10.40
CA LEU A 35 8.05 8.79 10.53
C LEU A 35 8.56 9.75 11.61
N GLU A 36 7.92 10.91 11.75
CA GLU A 36 8.20 11.89 12.81
C GLU A 36 7.71 11.41 14.19
N GLY A 37 6.99 10.29 14.27
CA GLY A 37 6.45 9.75 15.52
C GLY A 37 5.26 10.55 16.07
N ARG A 38 4.70 11.49 15.31
CA ARG A 38 3.54 12.31 15.70
C ARG A 38 2.25 11.49 15.75
N LEU A 39 2.08 10.54 14.83
CA LEU A 39 0.89 9.71 14.71
C LEU A 39 1.26 8.22 14.56
N SER A 40 0.44 7.33 15.11
CA SER A 40 0.52 5.90 14.81
C SER A 40 -0.08 5.62 13.43
N GLN A 41 0.35 4.53 12.77
CA GLN A 41 -0.13 4.17 11.43
C GLN A 41 -1.67 4.09 11.33
N ASN A 42 -2.33 3.63 12.40
CA ASN A 42 -3.78 3.54 12.45
C ASN A 42 -4.46 4.92 12.57
N LYS A 43 -3.90 5.82 13.40
CA LYS A 43 -4.39 7.20 13.51
C LYS A 43 -4.18 7.98 12.22
N ALA A 44 -3.01 7.84 11.59
CA ALA A 44 -2.72 8.46 10.31
C ALA A 44 -3.67 7.96 9.21
N ALA A 45 -4.02 6.67 9.21
CA ALA A 45 -4.97 6.13 8.24
C ALA A 45 -6.35 6.78 8.32
N HIS A 46 -6.86 6.97 9.54
CA HIS A 46 -8.15 7.61 9.76
C HIS A 46 -8.13 9.10 9.41
N GLN A 47 -7.08 9.81 9.83
CA GLN A 47 -6.98 11.26 9.66
C GLN A 47 -6.77 11.70 8.21
N TYR A 48 -5.95 10.95 7.46
CA TYR A 48 -5.63 11.28 6.07
C TYR A 48 -6.53 10.56 5.05
N GLY A 49 -7.39 9.64 5.50
CA GLY A 49 -8.25 8.84 4.63
C GLY A 49 -7.47 7.87 3.74
N VAL A 50 -6.28 7.46 4.18
CA VAL A 50 -5.37 6.59 3.42
C VAL A 50 -5.29 5.23 4.12
N PRO A 51 -5.43 4.09 3.42
CA PRO A 51 -5.36 2.79 4.07
C PRO A 51 -4.01 2.55 4.79
N GLN A 52 -4.05 1.98 6.00
CA GLN A 52 -2.85 1.69 6.80
C GLN A 52 -1.83 0.82 6.05
N SER A 53 -2.30 -0.19 5.31
CA SER A 53 -1.45 -1.05 4.46
C SER A 53 -0.72 -0.27 3.38
N THR A 54 -1.31 0.81 2.85
CA THR A 54 -0.69 1.70 1.88
C THR A 54 0.42 2.52 2.52
N ILE A 55 0.15 3.10 3.70
CA ILE A 55 1.14 3.84 4.50
C ILE A 55 2.32 2.93 4.82
N SER A 56 2.07 1.72 5.33
CA SER A 56 3.10 0.73 5.63
C SER A 56 3.92 0.35 4.39
N THR A 57 3.29 0.03 3.26
CA THR A 57 4.00 -0.27 2.01
C THR A 57 4.86 0.89 1.55
N ARG A 58 4.36 2.13 1.69
CA ARG A 58 5.09 3.34 1.30
C ARG A 58 6.29 3.58 2.22
N ILE A 59 6.14 3.40 3.53
CA ILE A 59 7.23 3.43 4.51
C ILE A 59 8.28 2.37 4.20
N SER A 60 7.86 1.11 3.97
CA SER A 60 8.79 0.03 3.62
C SER A 60 9.55 0.31 2.33
N LYS A 61 8.89 0.86 1.31
CA LYS A 61 9.56 1.28 0.06
C LYS A 61 10.54 2.43 0.26
N MET A 62 10.20 3.41 1.10
CA MET A 62 11.08 4.54 1.39
C MET A 62 12.26 4.15 2.31
N GLY A 63 12.02 3.31 3.30
CA GLY A 63 13.04 2.73 4.17
C GLY A 63 13.99 1.80 3.39
N ALA A 64 13.46 1.02 2.44
CA ALA A 64 14.29 0.22 1.53
C ALA A 64 15.22 1.09 0.66
N SER A 65 14.77 2.29 0.26
CA SER A 65 15.61 3.24 -0.49
C SER A 65 16.61 4.04 0.38
N LYS A 66 16.40 4.14 1.70
CA LYS A 66 17.25 4.91 2.62
C LYS A 66 18.16 4.07 3.55
N LEU A 67 18.19 2.74 3.38
CA LEU A 67 18.91 1.73 4.19
C LEU A 67 18.13 1.24 5.44
N LEU A 68 17.82 -0.07 5.46
CA LEU A 68 17.65 -0.95 6.64
C LEU A 68 16.76 -0.45 7.80
N LEU A 69 15.43 -0.49 7.67
CA LEU A 69 14.57 -0.47 8.86
C LEU A 69 14.20 -1.91 9.27
N PRO A 70 14.60 -2.39 10.47
CA PRO A 70 14.11 -3.66 11.00
C PRO A 70 12.59 -3.61 11.22
N PRO A 71 11.91 -4.78 11.25
CA PRO A 71 10.47 -4.89 11.38
C PRO A 71 10.03 -4.46 12.77
N LEU A 72 9.96 -3.16 13.02
CA LEU A 72 9.45 -2.63 14.28
C LEU A 72 7.94 -2.47 14.17
N PHE A 73 7.28 -3.06 15.17
CA PHE A 73 5.84 -3.09 15.44
C PHE A 73 5.04 -4.26 14.83
N ARG A 74 5.49 -5.49 15.08
CA ARG A 74 4.56 -6.59 15.40
C ARG A 74 4.40 -6.59 16.93
N LYS A 75 3.32 -5.98 17.43
CA LYS A 75 2.88 -6.15 18.82
C LYS A 75 2.10 -7.47 18.93
#